data_AF-A0A6G0XWD4-F1
#
_entry.id   AF-A0A6G0XWD4-F1
#
_cell.length_a   1.000
_cell.length_b   1.000
_cell.length_c   1.000
_cell.angle_alpha   90.00
_cell.angle_beta   90.00
_cell.angle_gamma   90.00
#
_symmetry.space_group_name_H-M   'P 1'
#
loop_
_entity.id
_entity.type
_entity.pdbx_description
1 polymer ?
#
loop_
_entity_poly.entity_id
_entity_poly.type
_entity_poly.pdbx_seq_one_letter_code
_entity_poly.pdbx_strand_id
1 'polypeptide(L)'
;MKARKSTQLVVKPTSPRSPLIKFKKPTGNTTTSGLYVSPYLTCTECNTVNFIEATRLSLDVLVKRGDHKDPLHAFIRSFDGEVLPECVGCKRTIHLNVGSVDFTPALIERASSFKQLFDLRQSAAVHIQRICRGRLARKEAQRRRILKEQRDRLEKWAATTIQRRIRGVISRQTTRIKSGICLIAWANPILVEKLLNDATRTPLFWFQDEDLMLVMEDYRLYVDRSGPLMTLRRFESNVVSFVHRINDMEYKMAARIQARWRGMQARDRVMELKQAISRLRERAFQAAVITQRNYRRRAHSKLSKRHSFQRHQLKIRARGKEETAKLRFSRALQRDVDHVKRIYQSYRCKTDRVADWVIPRNIPREECRIESDALSSFATTYGGGGMAMTKSMQKHKAGHIETLRQIHRFNAKKMPSPEKANMPRP
;
A
#
# COMPACT_ATOMS: atom_id res chain seq x y z
N MET A 1 -36.46 -1.93 -76.42
CA MET A 1 -35.90 -1.17 -77.56
C MET A 1 -36.22 -1.90 -78.85
N LYS A 2 -36.65 -1.14 -79.87
CA LYS A 2 -37.38 -1.56 -81.06
C LYS A 2 -36.63 -2.60 -81.92
N ALA A 3 -37.26 -3.74 -82.18
CA ALA A 3 -36.85 -4.72 -83.18
C ALA A 3 -37.21 -4.21 -84.58
N ARG A 4 -36.20 -3.96 -85.43
CA ARG A 4 -36.40 -3.71 -86.87
C ARG A 4 -36.52 -5.05 -87.59
N LYS A 5 -37.74 -5.39 -87.98
CA LYS A 5 -38.04 -6.38 -89.03
C LYS A 5 -37.57 -5.77 -90.36
N SER A 6 -36.57 -6.37 -91.00
CA SER A 6 -36.27 -6.12 -92.41
C SER A 6 -36.94 -7.21 -93.25
N THR A 7 -37.99 -6.81 -93.94
CA THR A 7 -38.68 -7.53 -95.01
C THR A 7 -37.69 -7.93 -96.11
N GLN A 8 -37.49 -9.22 -96.32
CA GLN A 8 -36.89 -9.74 -97.55
C GLN A 8 -37.99 -9.93 -98.60
N LEU A 9 -37.90 -9.15 -99.66
CA LEU A 9 -38.70 -9.26 -100.87
C LEU A 9 -38.43 -10.60 -101.56
N VAL A 10 -39.48 -11.40 -101.74
CA VAL A 10 -39.47 -12.56 -102.62
C VAL A 10 -39.41 -12.03 -104.05
N VAL A 11 -38.21 -12.01 -104.63
CA VAL A 11 -38.01 -11.77 -106.06
C VAL A 11 -38.14 -13.11 -106.78
N LYS A 12 -39.21 -13.26 -107.57
CA LYS A 12 -39.37 -14.36 -108.54
C LYS A 12 -38.15 -14.39 -109.47
N PRO A 13 -37.60 -15.55 -109.85
CA PRO A 13 -36.60 -15.60 -110.90
C PRO A 13 -37.28 -15.26 -112.23
N THR A 14 -37.20 -14.00 -112.64
CA THR A 14 -37.45 -13.59 -114.01
C THR A 14 -36.35 -14.18 -114.87
N SER A 15 -36.72 -15.15 -115.71
CA SER A 15 -35.87 -15.58 -116.81
C SER A 15 -35.56 -14.36 -117.68
N PRO A 16 -34.28 -13.96 -117.85
CA PRO A 16 -33.95 -13.08 -118.94
C PRO A 16 -34.03 -13.95 -120.19
N ARG A 17 -35.10 -13.76 -120.97
CA ARG A 17 -35.05 -14.04 -122.40
C ARG A 17 -33.80 -13.33 -122.92
N SER A 18 -32.76 -14.10 -123.17
CA SER A 18 -31.64 -13.63 -123.98
C SER A 18 -32.22 -13.07 -125.27
N PRO A 19 -31.73 -11.91 -125.76
CA PRO A 19 -32.03 -11.54 -127.14
C PRO A 19 -31.64 -12.75 -128.00
N LEU A 20 -32.52 -13.14 -128.93
CA LEU A 20 -32.20 -14.09 -129.99
C LEU A 20 -31.05 -13.51 -130.80
N ILE A 21 -29.84 -13.62 -130.27
CA ILE A 21 -28.62 -13.54 -131.05
C ILE A 21 -28.74 -14.74 -131.97
N LYS A 22 -29.13 -14.46 -133.21
CA LYS A 22 -29.03 -15.42 -134.30
C LYS A 22 -27.57 -15.86 -134.31
N PHE A 23 -27.27 -17.01 -133.72
CA PHE A 23 -25.99 -17.67 -133.91
C PHE A 23 -25.90 -17.96 -135.40
N LYS A 24 -25.19 -17.10 -136.13
CA LYS A 24 -24.57 -17.53 -137.38
C LYS A 24 -23.73 -18.74 -136.99
N LYS A 25 -24.06 -19.93 -137.51
CA LYS A 25 -23.16 -21.08 -137.42
C LYS A 25 -21.78 -20.57 -137.87
N PRO A 26 -20.72 -20.69 -137.05
CA PRO A 26 -19.39 -20.48 -137.56
C PRO A 26 -19.14 -21.57 -138.61
N THR A 27 -19.22 -21.18 -139.88
CA THR A 27 -18.78 -22.02 -140.99
C THR A 27 -17.26 -22.05 -140.94
N GLY A 28 -16.71 -23.14 -140.38
CA GLY A 28 -15.30 -23.49 -140.51
C GLY A 28 -14.51 -23.59 -139.20
N ASN A 29 -14.83 -24.58 -138.34
CA ASN A 29 -13.94 -25.00 -137.25
C ASN A 29 -13.58 -26.50 -137.31
N THR A 30 -13.59 -27.09 -138.51
CA THR A 30 -12.85 -28.33 -138.78
C THR A 30 -11.49 -27.93 -139.35
N THR A 31 -10.46 -27.98 -138.54
CA THR A 31 -9.10 -28.18 -139.07
C THR A 31 -9.07 -29.54 -139.76
N THR A 32 -8.27 -29.68 -140.81
CA THR A 32 -8.07 -30.92 -141.59
C THR A 32 -7.49 -32.09 -140.79
N SER A 33 -7.35 -31.96 -139.45
CA SER A 33 -6.80 -32.94 -138.51
C SER A 33 -7.75 -33.35 -137.36
N GLY A 34 -9.04 -32.99 -137.37
CA GLY A 34 -10.05 -33.61 -136.49
C GLY A 34 -9.94 -33.36 -134.98
N LEU A 35 -9.11 -32.43 -134.51
CA LEU A 35 -8.95 -32.09 -133.09
C LEU A 35 -9.95 -31.00 -132.66
N TYR A 36 -10.93 -31.37 -131.83
CA TYR A 36 -11.92 -30.44 -131.24
C TYR A 36 -11.38 -29.85 -129.94
N VAL A 37 -10.92 -28.59 -129.96
CA VAL A 37 -10.53 -27.85 -128.75
C VAL A 37 -11.75 -27.06 -128.26
N SER A 38 -12.26 -27.38 -127.07
CA SER A 38 -13.36 -26.63 -126.45
C SER A 38 -12.87 -25.21 -126.11
N PRO A 39 -13.53 -24.13 -126.59
CA PRO A 39 -13.06 -22.75 -126.39
C PRO A 39 -13.41 -22.17 -125.01
N TYR A 40 -13.84 -23.00 -124.06
CA TYR A 40 -14.32 -22.56 -122.74
C TYR A 40 -13.36 -23.01 -121.64
N LEU A 41 -13.08 -22.11 -120.70
CA LEU A 41 -12.46 -22.43 -119.41
C LEU A 41 -13.42 -22.07 -118.28
N THR A 42 -13.68 -22.94 -117.31
CA THR A 42 -14.45 -22.59 -116.11
C THR A 42 -13.56 -22.45 -114.89
N CYS A 43 -13.75 -21.38 -114.13
CA CYS A 43 -13.01 -21.18 -112.89
C CYS A 43 -13.56 -22.05 -111.76
N THR A 44 -12.71 -22.83 -111.10
CA THR A 44 -13.13 -23.70 -109.98
C THR A 44 -13.47 -22.93 -108.70
N GLU A 45 -13.06 -21.66 -108.58
CA GLU A 45 -13.34 -20.82 -107.39
C GLU A 45 -14.64 -20.01 -107.49
N CYS A 46 -14.97 -19.49 -108.68
CA CYS A 46 -16.13 -18.62 -108.87
C CYS A 46 -17.11 -19.10 -109.95
N ASN A 47 -16.83 -20.26 -110.56
CA ASN A 47 -17.64 -20.91 -111.58
C ASN A 47 -17.96 -20.06 -112.82
N THR A 48 -17.22 -18.98 -113.05
CA THR A 48 -17.40 -18.15 -114.24
C THR A 48 -16.70 -18.80 -115.44
N VAL A 49 -17.38 -18.79 -116.58
CA VAL A 49 -16.85 -19.27 -117.86
C VAL A 49 -16.05 -18.15 -118.53
N ASN A 50 -14.79 -18.41 -118.80
CA ASN A 50 -13.92 -17.63 -119.66
C ASN A 50 -13.93 -18.22 -121.08
N PHE A 51 -13.92 -17.34 -122.08
CA PHE A 51 -13.81 -17.74 -123.49
C PHE A 51 -12.38 -17.53 -123.98
N ILE A 52 -11.81 -18.54 -124.65
CA ILE A 52 -10.55 -18.42 -125.37
C ILE A 52 -10.84 -18.43 -126.87
N GLU A 53 -10.33 -17.41 -127.55
CA GLU A 53 -10.39 -17.32 -129.02
C GLU A 53 -9.42 -18.33 -129.65
N ALA A 54 -9.90 -19.55 -129.91
CA ALA A 54 -9.11 -20.65 -130.48
C ALA A 54 -8.61 -20.41 -131.92
N THR A 55 -9.09 -19.36 -132.60
CA THR A 55 -8.62 -18.94 -133.93
C THR A 55 -7.21 -18.34 -133.91
N ARG A 56 -6.74 -17.84 -132.76
CA ARG A 56 -5.34 -17.37 -132.62
C ARG A 56 -4.34 -18.51 -132.46
N LEU A 57 -4.79 -19.66 -131.93
CA LEU A 57 -4.00 -20.88 -131.77
C LEU A 57 -3.78 -21.65 -133.09
N SER A 58 -4.63 -21.43 -134.11
CA SER A 58 -4.62 -22.24 -135.34
C SER A 58 -4.00 -21.57 -136.57
N LEU A 59 -3.81 -20.24 -136.57
CA LEU A 59 -3.28 -19.53 -137.75
C LEU A 59 -1.75 -19.47 -137.84
N ASP A 60 -1.01 -19.50 -136.73
CA ASP A 60 0.47 -19.47 -136.75
C ASP A 60 1.10 -20.83 -137.09
N VAL A 61 0.32 -21.92 -137.05
CA VAL A 61 0.79 -23.28 -137.38
C VAL A 61 0.79 -23.56 -138.89
N LEU A 62 0.14 -22.72 -139.71
CA LEU A 62 -0.06 -23.01 -141.15
C LEU A 62 0.67 -22.09 -142.14
N VAL A 63 1.41 -21.05 -141.70
CA VAL A 63 2.00 -20.03 -142.61
C VAL A 63 3.52 -20.12 -142.81
N LYS A 64 4.22 -21.14 -142.28
CA LYS A 64 5.65 -21.37 -142.62
C LYS A 64 5.93 -22.78 -143.11
N ARG A 65 5.37 -23.14 -144.27
CA ARG A 65 5.92 -24.18 -145.15
C ARG A 65 6.84 -23.52 -146.18
N GLY A 66 8.10 -23.38 -145.79
CA GLY A 66 9.19 -22.93 -146.66
C GLY A 66 10.52 -23.24 -145.96
N ASP A 67 11.10 -24.38 -146.33
CA ASP A 67 12.46 -24.87 -146.06
C ASP A 67 13.26 -24.22 -144.92
N HIS A 68 12.99 -24.64 -143.68
CA HIS A 68 14.00 -24.61 -142.62
C HIS A 68 13.98 -25.91 -141.80
N LYS A 69 15.14 -26.55 -141.73
CA LYS A 69 15.43 -27.74 -140.90
C LYS A 69 15.47 -27.28 -139.43
N ASP A 70 14.34 -27.40 -138.74
CA ASP A 70 14.16 -27.63 -137.29
C ASP A 70 12.78 -27.12 -136.82
N PRO A 71 11.70 -27.88 -137.09
CA PRO A 71 10.33 -27.41 -136.88
C PRO A 71 9.92 -27.31 -135.40
N LEU A 72 10.59 -28.02 -134.49
CA LEU A 72 10.15 -28.13 -133.09
C LEU A 72 10.54 -26.91 -132.22
N HIS A 73 11.74 -26.36 -132.43
CA HIS A 73 12.22 -25.22 -131.62
C HIS A 73 11.57 -23.89 -132.04
N ALA A 74 11.18 -23.75 -133.30
CA ALA A 74 10.36 -22.62 -133.77
C ALA A 74 8.91 -22.72 -133.27
N PHE A 75 8.35 -23.94 -133.20
CA PHE A 75 7.00 -24.21 -132.70
C PHE A 75 6.86 -23.93 -131.19
N ILE A 76 7.89 -24.18 -130.39
CA ILE A 76 7.83 -23.90 -128.94
C ILE A 76 7.97 -22.39 -128.67
N ARG A 77 8.82 -21.67 -129.42
CA ARG A 77 8.95 -20.20 -129.30
C ARG A 77 7.70 -19.42 -129.70
N SER A 78 6.83 -19.98 -130.54
CA SER A 78 5.54 -19.35 -130.85
C SER A 78 4.52 -19.40 -129.70
N PHE A 79 4.71 -20.27 -128.70
CA PHE A 79 3.84 -20.34 -127.52
C PHE A 79 4.33 -19.49 -126.34
N ASP A 80 5.51 -18.85 -126.44
CA ASP A 80 6.11 -18.03 -125.35
C ASP A 80 5.32 -16.74 -125.02
N GLY A 81 4.14 -16.52 -125.63
CA GLY A 81 3.27 -15.37 -125.41
C GLY A 81 1.85 -15.66 -124.93
N GLU A 82 1.45 -16.92 -124.75
CA GLU A 82 0.06 -17.25 -124.39
C GLU A 82 -0.16 -17.28 -122.87
N VAL A 83 -0.34 -16.09 -122.29
CA VAL A 83 -0.82 -15.95 -120.91
C VAL A 83 -2.28 -16.41 -120.85
N LEU A 84 -2.57 -17.48 -120.12
CA LEU A 84 -3.93 -17.91 -119.80
C LEU A 84 -4.76 -16.69 -119.34
N PRO A 85 -5.94 -16.44 -119.91
CA PRO A 85 -6.71 -15.26 -119.59
C PRO A 85 -7.11 -15.28 -118.11
N GLU A 86 -7.01 -14.14 -117.43
CA GLU A 86 -7.50 -14.00 -116.07
C GLU A 86 -8.99 -14.37 -116.00
N CYS A 87 -9.37 -15.04 -114.91
CA CYS A 87 -10.78 -15.29 -114.63
C CYS A 87 -11.60 -14.00 -114.62
N VAL A 88 -12.67 -13.90 -115.42
CA VAL A 88 -13.56 -12.73 -115.44
C VAL A 88 -14.22 -12.49 -114.06
N GLY A 89 -14.44 -13.56 -113.29
CA GLY A 89 -14.97 -13.49 -111.93
C GLY A 89 -13.94 -13.12 -110.87
N CYS A 90 -12.94 -13.98 -110.65
CA CYS A 90 -11.99 -13.82 -109.52
C CYS A 90 -10.65 -13.17 -109.88
N LYS A 91 -10.41 -12.84 -111.16
CA LYS A 91 -9.16 -12.24 -111.70
C LYS A 91 -7.89 -13.04 -111.39
N ARG A 92 -8.02 -14.35 -111.15
CA ARG A 92 -6.90 -15.27 -110.92
C ARG A 92 -6.76 -16.22 -112.10
N THR A 93 -5.53 -16.65 -112.37
CA THR A 93 -5.19 -17.60 -113.45
C THR A 93 -4.99 -19.04 -112.95
N ILE A 94 -4.92 -19.25 -111.63
CA ILE A 94 -4.45 -20.50 -111.00
C ILE A 94 -5.50 -21.62 -111.05
N HIS A 95 -6.78 -21.27 -111.16
CA HIS A 95 -7.90 -22.18 -110.91
C HIS A 95 -8.88 -22.23 -112.08
N LEU A 96 -8.36 -22.35 -113.30
CA LEU A 96 -9.13 -22.51 -114.52
C LEU A 96 -9.08 -23.98 -114.98
N ASN A 97 -10.24 -24.59 -115.19
CA ASN A 97 -10.35 -25.92 -115.77
C ASN A 97 -10.82 -25.81 -117.24
N VAL A 98 -10.33 -26.71 -118.09
CA VAL A 98 -10.70 -26.76 -119.50
C VAL A 98 -12.09 -27.38 -119.66
N GLY A 99 -12.98 -26.69 -120.36
CA GLY A 99 -14.37 -27.09 -120.60
C GLY A 99 -15.39 -26.26 -119.82
N SER A 100 -16.67 -26.42 -120.18
CA SER A 100 -17.80 -25.82 -119.46
C SER A 100 -18.27 -26.78 -118.36
N VAL A 101 -17.50 -26.89 -117.29
CA VAL A 101 -17.86 -27.71 -116.12
C VAL A 101 -18.53 -26.83 -115.06
N ASP A 102 -19.67 -27.28 -114.55
CA ASP A 102 -20.38 -26.60 -113.46
C ASP A 102 -19.79 -27.02 -112.10
N PHE A 103 -19.07 -26.09 -111.46
CA PHE A 103 -18.50 -26.24 -110.12
C PHE A 103 -19.42 -25.72 -109.00
N THR A 104 -20.65 -25.29 -109.30
CA THR A 104 -21.61 -24.90 -108.26
C THR A 104 -21.80 -25.95 -107.16
N PRO A 105 -21.94 -27.28 -107.41
CA PRO A 105 -22.13 -28.23 -106.32
C PRO A 105 -20.91 -28.30 -105.39
N ALA A 106 -19.69 -28.31 -105.96
CA ALA A 106 -18.45 -28.35 -105.18
C ALA A 106 -18.24 -27.06 -104.36
N LEU A 107 -18.61 -25.90 -104.90
CA LEU A 107 -18.56 -24.62 -104.18
C LEU A 107 -19.58 -24.55 -103.04
N ILE A 108 -20.78 -25.08 -103.25
CA ILE A 108 -21.82 -25.15 -102.21
C ILE A 108 -21.39 -26.11 -101.09
N GLU A 109 -20.82 -27.26 -101.42
CA GLU A 109 -20.27 -28.21 -100.44
C GLU A 109 -19.08 -27.62 -99.65
N ARG A 110 -18.22 -26.85 -100.33
CA ARG A 110 -17.12 -26.13 -99.67
C ARG A 110 -17.65 -25.02 -98.74
N ALA A 111 -18.67 -24.28 -99.16
CA ALA A 111 -19.30 -23.26 -98.33
C ALA A 111 -20.05 -23.85 -97.12
N SER A 112 -20.73 -24.99 -97.31
CA SER A 112 -21.44 -25.68 -96.23
C SER A 112 -20.48 -26.29 -95.21
N SER A 113 -19.38 -26.90 -95.66
CA SER A 113 -18.32 -27.41 -94.77
C SER A 113 -17.61 -26.29 -94.01
N PHE A 114 -17.34 -25.14 -94.64
CA PHE A 114 -16.82 -23.96 -93.94
C PHE A 114 -17.78 -23.46 -92.86
N LYS A 115 -19.09 -23.42 -93.14
CA LYS A 115 -20.11 -23.03 -92.17
C LYS A 115 -20.19 -24.02 -91.00
N GLN A 116 -20.19 -25.32 -91.28
CA GLN A 116 -20.16 -26.36 -90.24
C GLN A 116 -18.93 -26.24 -89.34
N LEU A 117 -17.74 -26.03 -89.93
CA LEU A 117 -16.51 -25.81 -89.17
C LEU A 117 -16.58 -24.52 -88.33
N PHE A 118 -17.19 -23.46 -88.85
CA PHE A 118 -17.41 -22.23 -88.10
C PHE A 118 -18.34 -22.47 -86.89
N ASP A 119 -19.46 -23.15 -87.07
CA ASP A 119 -20.43 -23.44 -86.01
C ASP A 119 -19.81 -24.36 -84.93
N LEU A 120 -18.98 -25.33 -85.34
CA LEU A 120 -18.21 -26.18 -84.41
C LEU A 120 -17.18 -25.37 -83.62
N ARG A 121 -16.45 -24.45 -84.27
CA ARG A 121 -15.51 -23.55 -83.58
C ARG A 121 -16.22 -22.61 -82.62
N GLN A 122 -17.37 -22.07 -83.02
CA GLN A 122 -18.16 -21.18 -82.18
C GLN A 122 -18.71 -21.91 -80.95
N SER A 123 -19.26 -23.11 -81.12
CA SER A 123 -19.75 -23.93 -80.00
C SER A 123 -18.62 -24.35 -79.05
N ALA A 124 -17.46 -24.75 -79.58
CA ALA A 124 -16.26 -25.04 -78.79
C ALA A 124 -15.77 -23.80 -78.02
N ALA A 125 -15.73 -22.62 -78.65
CA ALA A 125 -15.35 -21.37 -78.00
C ALA A 125 -16.29 -21.01 -76.84
N VAL A 126 -17.61 -21.15 -77.04
CA VAL A 126 -18.60 -20.94 -75.96
C VAL A 126 -18.39 -21.92 -74.82
N HIS A 127 -18.10 -23.19 -75.12
CA HIS A 127 -17.81 -24.21 -74.10
C HIS A 127 -16.56 -23.85 -73.27
N ILE A 128 -15.47 -23.47 -73.93
CA ILE A 128 -14.24 -23.02 -73.27
C ILE A 128 -14.51 -21.78 -72.40
N GLN A 129 -15.23 -20.78 -72.92
CA GLN A 129 -15.60 -19.58 -72.17
C GLN A 129 -16.42 -19.91 -70.92
N ARG A 130 -17.37 -20.85 -71.00
CA ARG A 130 -18.18 -21.31 -69.86
C ARG A 130 -17.30 -21.95 -68.79
N ILE A 131 -16.36 -22.82 -69.17
CA ILE A 131 -15.42 -23.45 -68.24
C ILE A 131 -14.53 -22.40 -67.58
N CYS A 132 -13.95 -21.48 -68.35
CA CYS A 132 -13.08 -20.41 -67.85
C CYS A 132 -13.81 -19.51 -66.86
N ARG A 133 -15.02 -19.04 -67.20
CA ARG A 133 -15.87 -18.23 -66.30
C ARG A 133 -16.21 -18.99 -65.02
N GLY A 134 -16.61 -20.25 -65.13
CA GLY A 134 -16.90 -21.11 -63.97
C GLY A 134 -15.69 -21.30 -63.06
N ARG A 135 -14.49 -21.47 -63.64
CA ARG A 135 -13.24 -21.58 -62.87
C ARG A 135 -12.90 -20.28 -62.14
N LEU A 136 -13.03 -19.14 -62.81
CA LEU A 136 -12.79 -17.82 -62.21
C LEU A 136 -13.79 -17.54 -61.08
N ALA A 137 -15.09 -17.80 -61.31
CA ALA A 137 -16.13 -17.63 -60.30
C ALA A 137 -15.89 -18.50 -59.05
N ARG A 138 -15.45 -19.76 -59.22
CA ARG A 138 -15.06 -20.63 -58.09
C ARG A 138 -13.86 -20.08 -57.31
N LYS A 139 -12.82 -19.61 -58.01
CA LYS A 139 -11.65 -18.98 -57.37
C LYS A 139 -12.04 -17.73 -56.59
N GLU A 140 -12.89 -16.89 -57.15
CA GLU A 140 -13.38 -15.69 -56.47
C GLU A 140 -14.28 -16.04 -55.27
N ALA A 141 -15.20 -17.00 -55.41
CA ALA A 141 -16.02 -17.48 -54.31
C ALA A 141 -15.17 -18.05 -53.18
N GLN A 142 -14.11 -18.79 -53.48
CA GLN A 142 -13.15 -19.27 -52.48
C GLN A 142 -12.44 -18.12 -51.77
N ARG A 143 -11.96 -17.10 -52.51
CA ARG A 143 -11.35 -15.89 -51.91
C ARG A 143 -12.33 -15.18 -50.98
N ARG A 144 -13.58 -14.98 -51.40
CA ARG A 144 -14.62 -14.35 -50.58
C ARG A 144 -14.94 -15.16 -49.32
N ARG A 145 -14.97 -16.49 -49.41
CA ARG A 145 -15.16 -17.39 -48.25
C ARG A 145 -14.02 -17.26 -47.25
N ILE A 146 -12.77 -17.28 -47.72
CA ILE A 146 -11.59 -17.12 -46.86
C ILE A 146 -11.59 -15.75 -46.18
N LEU A 147 -11.85 -14.67 -46.92
CA LEU A 147 -11.90 -13.32 -46.36
C LEU A 147 -13.04 -13.15 -45.35
N LYS A 148 -14.22 -13.72 -45.63
CA LYS A 148 -15.33 -13.74 -44.68
C LYS A 148 -14.95 -14.50 -43.41
N GLU A 149 -14.35 -15.69 -43.55
CA GLU A 149 -13.93 -16.48 -42.40
C GLU A 149 -12.89 -15.74 -41.53
N GLN A 150 -11.92 -15.07 -42.15
CA GLN A 150 -10.94 -14.24 -41.44
C GLN A 150 -11.62 -13.09 -40.68
N ARG A 151 -12.58 -12.41 -41.32
CA ARG A 151 -13.39 -11.36 -40.67
C ARG A 151 -14.19 -11.91 -39.50
N ASP A 152 -14.92 -13.01 -39.71
CA ASP A 152 -15.74 -13.66 -38.67
C ASP A 152 -14.87 -14.10 -37.49
N ARG A 153 -13.64 -14.59 -37.73
CA ARG A 153 -12.67 -14.93 -36.68
C ARG A 153 -12.27 -13.70 -35.87
N LEU A 154 -11.97 -12.58 -36.53
CA LEU A 154 -11.62 -11.32 -35.85
C LEU A 154 -12.80 -10.77 -35.04
N GLU A 155 -14.01 -10.78 -35.60
CA GLU A 155 -15.23 -10.35 -34.91
C GLU A 155 -15.52 -11.22 -33.68
N LYS A 156 -15.38 -12.54 -33.79
CA LYS A 156 -15.51 -13.47 -32.65
C LYS A 156 -14.43 -13.22 -31.59
N TRP A 157 -13.19 -12.99 -31.99
CA TRP A 157 -12.10 -12.69 -31.06
C TRP A 157 -12.33 -11.35 -30.32
N ALA A 158 -12.76 -10.32 -31.04
CA ALA A 158 -13.12 -9.03 -30.45
C ALA A 158 -14.31 -9.18 -29.49
N ALA A 159 -15.38 -9.87 -29.91
CA ALA A 159 -16.56 -10.11 -29.08
C ALA A 159 -16.22 -10.88 -27.80
N THR A 160 -15.44 -11.96 -27.90
CA THR A 160 -15.01 -12.73 -26.72
C THR A 160 -14.13 -11.91 -25.78
N THR A 161 -13.25 -11.07 -26.32
CA THR A 161 -12.41 -10.17 -25.51
C THR A 161 -13.25 -9.12 -24.77
N ILE A 162 -14.20 -8.49 -25.45
CA ILE A 162 -15.13 -7.51 -24.87
C ILE A 162 -16.00 -8.18 -23.79
N GLN A 163 -16.61 -9.32 -24.11
CA GLN A 163 -17.45 -10.08 -23.18
C GLN A 163 -16.67 -10.50 -21.93
N ARG A 164 -15.44 -11.01 -22.09
CA ARG A 164 -14.58 -11.36 -20.95
C ARG A 164 -14.31 -10.15 -20.05
N ARG A 165 -13.99 -8.99 -20.64
CA ARG A 165 -13.72 -7.77 -19.89
C ARG A 165 -14.95 -7.27 -19.14
N ILE A 166 -16.11 -7.24 -19.80
CA ILE A 166 -17.39 -6.83 -19.21
C ILE A 166 -17.78 -7.79 -18.08
N ARG A 167 -17.72 -9.11 -18.29
CA ARG A 167 -17.98 -10.10 -17.23
C ARG A 167 -17.06 -9.89 -16.02
N GLY A 168 -15.79 -9.60 -16.25
CA GLY A 168 -14.83 -9.30 -15.17
C GLY A 168 -15.17 -8.01 -14.41
N VAL A 169 -15.58 -6.94 -15.11
CA VAL A 169 -16.03 -5.69 -14.47
C VAL A 169 -17.28 -5.94 -13.62
N ILE A 170 -18.26 -6.64 -14.19
CA ILE A 170 -19.51 -7.00 -13.53
C ILE A 170 -19.23 -7.83 -12.27
N SER A 171 -18.38 -8.86 -12.38
CA SER A 171 -18.02 -9.73 -11.25
C SER A 171 -17.36 -8.93 -10.13
N ARG A 172 -16.34 -8.11 -10.41
CA ARG A 172 -15.67 -7.28 -9.40
C ARG A 172 -16.61 -6.30 -8.72
N GLN A 173 -17.45 -5.62 -9.51
CA GLN A 173 -18.47 -4.72 -8.97
C GLN A 173 -19.43 -5.47 -8.06
N THR A 174 -19.92 -6.64 -8.49
CA THR A 174 -20.82 -7.48 -7.70
C THR A 174 -20.19 -7.92 -6.38
N THR A 175 -18.94 -8.38 -6.41
CA THR A 175 -18.21 -8.78 -5.19
C THR A 175 -18.03 -7.59 -4.25
N ARG A 176 -17.64 -6.42 -4.78
CA ARG A 176 -17.47 -5.20 -3.97
C ARG A 176 -18.79 -4.80 -3.29
N ILE A 177 -19.89 -4.82 -4.02
CA ILE A 177 -21.21 -4.46 -3.49
C ILE A 177 -21.69 -5.52 -2.48
N LYS A 178 -21.55 -6.82 -2.76
CA LYS A 178 -21.87 -7.89 -1.79
C LYS A 178 -21.06 -7.74 -0.51
N SER A 179 -19.75 -7.48 -0.60
CA SER A 179 -18.94 -7.21 0.60
C SER A 179 -19.41 -5.96 1.35
N GLY A 180 -19.83 -4.91 0.62
CA GLY A 180 -20.38 -3.71 1.23
C GLY A 180 -21.69 -3.95 1.95
N ILE A 181 -22.58 -4.76 1.38
CA ILE A 181 -23.84 -5.17 2.03
C ILE A 181 -23.54 -5.90 3.33
N CYS A 182 -22.64 -6.87 3.32
CA CYS A 182 -22.25 -7.60 4.54
C CYS A 182 -21.66 -6.67 5.60
N LEU A 183 -20.80 -5.71 5.20
CA LEU A 183 -20.24 -4.73 6.13
C LEU A 183 -21.31 -3.87 6.80
N ILE A 184 -22.31 -3.42 6.04
CA ILE A 184 -23.42 -2.63 6.61
C ILE A 184 -24.28 -3.52 7.52
N ALA A 185 -24.55 -4.77 7.12
CA ALA A 185 -25.33 -5.71 7.93
C ALA A 185 -24.64 -6.07 9.26
N TRP A 186 -23.30 -6.12 9.29
CA TRP A 186 -22.51 -6.35 10.50
C TRP A 186 -22.25 -5.09 11.32
N ALA A 187 -22.52 -3.90 10.77
CA ALA A 187 -22.33 -2.66 11.48
C ALA A 187 -23.29 -2.54 12.67
N ASN A 188 -22.87 -1.80 13.70
CA ASN A 188 -23.70 -1.61 14.89
C ASN A 188 -25.01 -0.89 14.53
N PRO A 189 -26.18 -1.36 15.00
CA PRO A 189 -27.48 -0.79 14.63
C PRO A 189 -27.63 0.69 15.00
N ILE A 190 -27.04 1.13 16.11
CA ILE A 190 -27.06 2.54 16.55
C ILE A 190 -26.29 3.42 15.54
N LEU A 191 -25.20 2.91 14.98
CA LEU A 191 -24.43 3.61 13.96
C LEU A 191 -25.25 3.72 12.68
N VAL A 192 -25.87 2.62 12.25
CA VAL A 192 -26.72 2.57 11.05
C VAL A 192 -27.88 3.55 11.17
N GLU A 193 -28.61 3.54 12.29
CA GLU A 193 -29.71 4.46 12.56
C GLU A 193 -29.26 5.93 12.53
N LYS A 194 -28.13 6.24 13.18
CA LYS A 194 -27.55 7.58 13.15
C LYS A 194 -27.18 8.05 11.74
N LEU A 195 -26.68 7.14 10.91
CA LEU A 195 -26.29 7.44 9.53
C LEU A 195 -27.49 7.61 8.59
N LEU A 196 -28.58 6.88 8.84
CA LEU A 196 -29.85 7.03 8.13
C LEU A 196 -30.52 8.37 8.45
N ASN A 197 -30.45 8.81 9.71
CA ASN A 197 -31.06 10.05 10.18
C ASN A 197 -30.20 11.31 9.93
N ASP A 198 -29.06 11.19 9.23
CA ASP A 198 -28.17 12.32 8.96
C ASP A 198 -28.73 13.22 7.83
N ALA A 199 -29.51 14.23 8.22
CA ALA A 199 -30.12 15.20 7.32
C ALA A 199 -29.12 16.11 6.59
N THR A 200 -27.84 16.14 7.01
CA THR A 200 -26.83 17.02 6.39
C THR A 200 -26.29 16.48 5.07
N ARG A 201 -26.48 15.19 4.81
CA ARG A 201 -25.93 14.48 3.66
C ARG A 201 -27.05 13.93 2.78
N THR A 202 -26.69 13.37 1.62
CA THR A 202 -27.67 12.70 0.76
C THR A 202 -28.39 11.59 1.53
N PRO A 203 -29.72 11.47 1.40
CA PRO A 203 -30.48 10.49 2.15
C PRO A 203 -30.04 9.08 1.75
N LEU A 204 -29.74 8.26 2.76
CA LEU A 204 -29.46 6.84 2.60
C LEU A 204 -30.73 6.06 2.93
N PHE A 205 -30.86 4.88 2.34
CA PHE A 205 -31.86 3.90 2.74
C PHE A 205 -31.19 2.59 3.10
N TRP A 206 -31.86 1.82 3.95
CA TRP A 206 -31.43 0.49 4.35
C TRP A 206 -32.63 -0.43 4.54
N PHE A 207 -32.38 -1.73 4.48
CA PHE A 207 -33.41 -2.77 4.60
C PHE A 207 -33.41 -3.36 6.01
N GLN A 208 -34.55 -3.90 6.40
CA GLN A 208 -34.73 -4.60 7.68
C GLN A 208 -35.25 -6.02 7.41
N ASP A 209 -34.94 -6.93 8.34
CA ASP A 209 -35.51 -8.27 8.43
C ASP A 209 -35.45 -9.11 7.13
N GLU A 210 -36.61 -9.51 6.60
CA GLU A 210 -36.74 -10.44 5.46
C GLU A 210 -36.15 -9.86 4.17
N ASP A 211 -36.31 -8.55 3.94
CA ASP A 211 -35.74 -7.88 2.77
C ASP A 211 -34.21 -7.90 2.81
N LEU A 212 -33.62 -7.78 4.00
CA LEU A 212 -32.17 -7.85 4.15
C LEU A 212 -31.64 -9.25 3.78
N MET A 213 -32.34 -10.31 4.18
CA MET A 213 -31.96 -11.68 3.82
C MET A 213 -31.95 -11.90 2.31
N LEU A 214 -32.99 -11.42 1.61
CA LEU A 214 -33.08 -11.49 0.15
C LEU A 214 -31.95 -10.70 -0.53
N VAL A 215 -31.64 -9.51 0.00
CA VAL A 215 -30.55 -8.67 -0.51
C VAL A 215 -29.17 -9.32 -0.29
N MET A 216 -28.96 -9.99 0.85
CA MET A 216 -27.70 -10.68 1.13
C MET A 216 -27.46 -11.90 0.24
N GLU A 217 -28.51 -12.66 -0.08
CA GLU A 217 -28.43 -13.80 -1.00
C GLU A 217 -28.13 -13.33 -2.44
N ASP A 218 -29.02 -12.51 -3.01
CA ASP A 218 -28.83 -11.93 -4.34
C ASP A 218 -29.49 -10.56 -4.51
N TYR A 219 -28.76 -9.51 -4.15
CA TYR A 219 -29.22 -8.13 -4.30
C TYR A 219 -29.63 -7.76 -5.74
N ARG A 220 -29.07 -8.40 -6.78
CA ARG A 220 -29.43 -8.05 -8.16
C ARG A 220 -30.81 -8.55 -8.51
N LEU A 221 -31.10 -9.80 -8.14
CA LEU A 221 -32.43 -10.37 -8.29
C LEU A 221 -33.46 -9.59 -7.49
N TYR A 222 -33.11 -9.14 -6.27
CA TYR A 222 -33.96 -8.28 -5.47
C TYR A 222 -34.25 -6.94 -6.17
N VAL A 223 -33.22 -6.26 -6.68
CA VAL A 223 -33.37 -5.00 -7.41
C VAL A 223 -34.21 -5.16 -8.67
N ASP A 224 -34.00 -6.24 -9.44
CA ASP A 224 -34.79 -6.54 -10.64
C ASP A 224 -36.27 -6.77 -10.31
N ARG A 225 -36.58 -7.42 -9.17
CA ARG A 225 -37.96 -7.60 -8.67
C ARG A 225 -38.57 -6.32 -8.12
N SER A 226 -37.75 -5.42 -7.57
CA SER A 226 -38.18 -4.14 -6.99
C SER A 226 -38.71 -3.15 -8.03
N GLY A 227 -38.47 -3.40 -9.32
CA GLY A 227 -39.00 -2.61 -10.42
C GLY A 227 -38.43 -1.18 -10.52
N PRO A 228 -39.16 -0.22 -11.10
CA PRO A 228 -38.61 1.09 -11.48
C PRO A 228 -38.26 2.00 -10.29
N LEU A 229 -38.74 1.69 -9.08
CA LEU A 229 -38.48 2.48 -7.88
C LEU A 229 -37.01 2.40 -7.43
N MET A 230 -36.36 1.26 -7.71
CA MET A 230 -35.01 0.94 -7.29
C MET A 230 -34.17 0.53 -8.50
N THR A 231 -33.38 1.45 -9.05
CA THR A 231 -32.43 1.08 -10.12
C THR A 231 -31.16 0.50 -9.52
N LEU A 232 -30.53 -0.45 -10.23
CA LEU A 232 -29.25 -1.06 -9.82
C LEU A 232 -28.18 0.01 -9.51
N ARG A 233 -28.08 1.03 -10.35
CA ARG A 233 -27.13 2.13 -10.13
C ARG A 233 -27.41 2.89 -8.84
N ARG A 234 -28.68 3.17 -8.52
CA ARG A 234 -29.08 3.86 -7.28
C ARG A 234 -28.74 3.00 -6.06
N PHE A 235 -29.06 1.71 -6.13
CA PHE A 235 -28.76 0.75 -5.06
C PHE A 235 -27.25 0.62 -4.83
N GLU A 236 -26.47 0.33 -5.86
CA GLU A 236 -25.02 0.15 -5.74
C GLU A 236 -24.34 1.45 -5.24
N SER A 237 -24.77 2.62 -5.72
CA SER A 237 -24.27 3.91 -5.26
C SER A 237 -24.63 4.18 -3.81
N ASN A 238 -25.83 3.79 -3.36
CA ASN A 238 -26.27 3.90 -1.98
C ASN A 238 -25.39 3.03 -1.06
N VAL A 239 -25.17 1.76 -1.40
CA VAL A 239 -24.30 0.84 -0.64
C VAL A 239 -22.89 1.40 -0.50
N VAL A 240 -22.28 1.84 -1.60
CA VAL A 240 -20.92 2.43 -1.56
C VAL A 240 -20.88 3.66 -0.67
N SER A 241 -21.87 4.55 -0.80
CA SER A 241 -21.97 5.75 0.04
C SER A 241 -22.13 5.39 1.52
N PHE A 242 -22.97 4.40 1.82
CA PHE A 242 -23.22 3.92 3.18
C PHE A 242 -21.93 3.39 3.83
N VAL A 243 -21.22 2.49 3.14
CA VAL A 243 -19.94 1.94 3.63
C VAL A 243 -18.91 3.04 3.88
N HIS A 244 -18.79 4.03 2.99
CA HIS A 244 -17.88 5.15 3.20
C HIS A 244 -18.25 5.96 4.45
N ARG A 245 -19.55 6.18 4.72
CA ARG A 245 -19.98 6.89 5.93
C ARG A 245 -19.77 6.09 7.21
N ILE A 246 -19.96 4.77 7.16
CA ILE A 246 -19.62 3.86 8.27
C ILE A 246 -18.14 4.02 8.61
N ASN A 247 -17.27 3.85 7.61
CA ASN A 247 -15.82 3.97 7.79
C ASN A 247 -15.43 5.35 8.34
N ASP A 248 -15.97 6.44 7.79
CA ASP A 248 -15.73 7.81 8.29
C ASP A 248 -16.08 7.95 9.77
N MET A 249 -17.21 7.39 10.19
CA MET A 249 -17.68 7.46 11.57
C MET A 249 -16.82 6.59 12.49
N GLU A 250 -16.47 5.38 12.06
CA GLU A 250 -15.55 4.50 12.78
C GLU A 250 -14.19 5.17 12.97
N TYR A 251 -13.63 5.80 11.93
CA TYR A 251 -12.38 6.55 12.04
C TYR A 251 -12.49 7.70 13.04
N LYS A 252 -13.59 8.47 13.01
CA LYS A 252 -13.83 9.56 13.98
C LYS A 252 -13.94 9.03 15.41
N MET A 253 -14.63 7.90 15.61
CA MET A 253 -14.76 7.27 16.93
C MET A 253 -13.42 6.73 17.43
N ALA A 254 -12.69 6.01 16.58
CA ALA A 254 -11.35 5.51 16.88
C ALA A 254 -10.39 6.66 17.25
N ALA A 255 -10.40 7.76 16.49
CA ALA A 255 -9.60 8.93 16.78
C ALA A 255 -9.94 9.55 18.15
N ARG A 256 -11.22 9.64 18.51
CA ARG A 256 -11.65 10.13 19.83
C ARG A 256 -11.21 9.20 20.97
N ILE A 257 -11.34 7.89 20.80
CA ILE A 257 -10.88 6.89 21.77
C ILE A 257 -9.37 7.01 21.96
N GLN A 258 -8.61 7.06 20.86
CA GLN A 258 -7.16 7.21 20.89
C GLN A 258 -6.73 8.53 21.54
N ALA A 259 -7.41 9.65 21.25
CA ALA A 259 -7.12 10.93 21.88
C ALA A 259 -7.37 10.89 23.39
N ARG A 260 -8.48 10.29 23.83
CA ARG A 260 -8.80 10.11 25.26
C ARG A 260 -7.78 9.22 25.96
N TRP A 261 -7.41 8.12 25.32
CA TRP A 261 -6.40 7.20 25.83
C TRP A 261 -5.03 7.87 25.98
N ARG A 262 -4.56 8.59 24.96
CA ARG A 262 -3.31 9.37 25.02
C ARG A 262 -3.37 10.43 26.11
N GLY A 263 -4.50 11.12 26.26
CA GLY A 263 -4.72 12.09 27.33
C GLY A 263 -4.67 11.46 28.73
N MET A 264 -5.22 10.26 28.91
CA MET A 264 -5.15 9.50 30.16
C MET A 264 -3.69 9.12 30.48
N GLN A 265 -2.99 8.51 29.53
CA GLN A 265 -1.58 8.16 29.71
C GLN A 265 -0.72 9.38 30.05
N ALA A 266 -0.91 10.50 29.36
CA ALA A 266 -0.17 11.73 29.65
C ALA A 266 -0.40 12.23 31.08
N ARG A 267 -1.64 12.15 31.58
CA ARG A 267 -1.96 12.54 32.97
C ARG A 267 -1.29 11.62 33.98
N ASP A 268 -1.30 10.31 33.74
CA ASP A 268 -0.65 9.34 34.62
C ASP A 268 0.85 9.61 34.70
N ARG A 269 1.51 9.85 33.56
CA ARG A 269 2.93 10.22 33.51
C ARG A 269 3.23 11.56 34.19
N VAL A 270 2.35 12.55 34.06
CA VAL A 270 2.50 13.83 34.78
C VAL A 270 2.36 13.64 36.29
N MET A 271 1.45 12.77 36.74
CA MET A 271 1.29 12.44 38.16
C MET A 271 2.53 11.73 38.73
N GLU A 272 3.08 10.75 38.00
CA GLU A 272 4.35 10.11 38.35
C GLU A 272 5.49 11.14 38.49
N LEU A 273 5.61 12.07 37.52
CA LEU A 273 6.61 13.14 37.57
C LEU A 273 6.40 14.06 38.77
N LYS A 274 5.16 14.47 39.04
CA LYS A 274 4.84 15.31 40.22
C LYS A 274 5.20 14.62 41.53
N GLN A 275 4.90 13.32 41.65
CA GLN A 275 5.30 12.54 42.82
C GLN A 275 6.82 12.48 42.97
N ALA A 276 7.56 12.27 41.88
CA ALA A 276 9.03 12.28 41.90
C ALA A 276 9.59 13.66 42.34
N ILE A 277 9.04 14.76 41.82
CA ILE A 277 9.42 16.12 42.22
C ILE A 277 9.11 16.37 43.70
N SER A 278 7.94 15.96 44.20
CA SER A 278 7.60 16.08 45.62
C SER A 278 8.57 15.31 46.51
N ARG A 279 8.95 14.08 46.14
CA ARG A 279 9.97 13.30 46.88
C ARG A 279 11.32 14.02 46.90
N LEU A 280 11.74 14.65 45.80
CA LEU A 280 12.97 15.45 45.76
C LEU A 280 12.88 16.67 46.68
N ARG A 281 11.74 17.38 46.68
CA ARG A 281 11.50 18.53 47.56
C ARG A 281 11.48 18.12 49.04
N GLU A 282 10.87 16.99 49.38
CA GLU A 282 10.88 16.44 50.74
C GLU A 282 12.31 16.14 51.21
N ARG A 283 13.14 15.51 50.37
CA ARG A 283 14.56 15.27 50.68
C ARG A 283 15.31 16.59 50.91
N ALA A 284 15.10 17.58 50.06
CA ALA A 284 15.72 18.90 50.21
C ALA A 284 15.25 19.60 51.51
N PHE A 285 13.96 19.52 51.83
CA PHE A 285 13.41 20.05 53.07
C PHE A 285 13.95 19.34 54.31
N GLN A 286 14.02 18.01 54.29
CA GLN A 286 14.64 17.23 55.38
C GLN A 286 16.10 17.62 55.59
N ALA A 287 16.88 17.77 54.53
CA ALA A 287 18.25 18.25 54.60
C ALA A 287 18.32 19.66 55.21
N ALA A 288 17.46 20.58 54.78
CA ALA A 288 17.38 21.93 55.35
C ALA A 288 17.02 21.91 56.85
N VAL A 289 16.05 21.09 57.26
CA VAL A 289 15.65 20.93 58.67
C VAL A 289 16.81 20.37 59.51
N ILE A 290 17.54 19.39 59.01
CA ILE A 290 18.72 18.84 59.69
C ILE A 290 19.78 19.93 59.86
N THR A 291 20.08 20.70 58.81
CA THR A 291 21.04 21.81 58.87
C THR A 291 20.58 22.88 59.88
N GLN A 292 19.31 23.30 59.85
CA GLN A 292 18.75 24.25 60.81
C GLN A 292 18.80 23.72 62.24
N ARG A 293 18.47 22.45 62.47
CA ARG A 293 18.53 21.81 63.80
C ARG A 293 19.96 21.78 64.33
N ASN A 294 20.92 21.43 63.50
CA ASN A 294 22.34 21.42 63.85
C ASN A 294 22.85 22.83 64.18
N TYR A 295 22.45 23.83 63.39
CA TYR A 295 22.76 25.23 63.65
C TYR A 295 22.17 25.71 64.98
N ARG A 296 20.87 25.49 65.22
CA ARG A 296 20.19 25.86 66.47
C ARG A 296 20.80 25.16 67.67
N ARG A 297 21.11 23.85 67.59
CA ARG A 297 21.82 23.12 68.66
C ARG A 297 23.16 23.77 68.98
N ARG A 298 23.94 24.14 67.95
CA ARG A 298 25.23 24.81 68.15
C ARG A 298 25.07 26.20 68.78
N ALA A 299 24.09 26.98 68.34
CA ALA A 299 23.77 28.29 68.91
C ALA A 299 23.32 28.19 70.39
N HIS A 300 22.38 27.29 70.70
CA HIS A 300 21.94 27.04 72.07
C HIS A 300 23.04 26.46 72.96
N SER A 301 23.93 25.60 72.42
CA SER A 301 25.10 25.12 73.17
C SER A 301 26.01 26.26 73.58
N LYS A 302 26.27 27.24 72.68
CA LYS A 302 27.05 28.45 73.03
C LYS A 302 26.37 29.27 74.13
N LEU A 303 25.05 29.51 74.03
CA LEU A 303 24.28 30.25 75.03
C LEU A 303 24.25 29.52 76.39
N SER A 304 24.04 28.21 76.38
CA SER A 304 24.02 27.38 77.60
C SER A 304 25.38 27.36 78.27
N LYS A 305 26.48 27.24 77.51
CA LYS A 305 27.85 27.38 78.05
C LYS A 305 28.07 28.75 78.70
N ARG A 306 27.59 29.84 78.08
CA ARG A 306 27.65 31.20 78.67
C ARG A 306 26.86 31.30 79.97
N HIS A 307 25.61 30.82 80.01
CA HIS A 307 24.80 30.83 81.22
C HIS A 307 25.36 29.94 82.33
N SER A 308 25.89 28.78 81.99
CA SER A 308 26.56 27.88 82.94
C SER A 308 27.79 28.56 83.55
N PHE A 309 28.61 29.23 82.73
CA PHE A 309 29.74 30.01 83.20
C PHE A 309 29.31 31.16 84.13
N GLN A 310 28.28 31.92 83.77
CA GLN A 310 27.73 32.97 84.65
C GLN A 310 27.19 32.41 85.97
N ARG A 311 26.45 31.30 85.95
CA ARG A 311 25.96 30.63 87.17
C ARG A 311 27.11 30.14 88.04
N HIS A 312 28.19 29.64 87.44
CA HIS A 312 29.38 29.23 88.16
C HIS A 312 30.06 30.43 88.85
N GLN A 313 30.21 31.56 88.15
CA GLN A 313 30.72 32.80 88.75
C GLN A 313 29.84 33.30 89.90
N LEU A 314 28.52 33.28 89.75
CA LEU A 314 27.59 33.65 90.81
C LEU A 314 27.70 32.73 92.04
N LYS A 315 27.87 31.42 91.83
CA LYS A 315 28.13 30.46 92.92
C LYS A 315 29.44 30.76 93.66
N ILE A 316 30.52 31.08 92.94
CA ILE A 316 31.80 31.48 93.55
C ILE A 316 31.60 32.73 94.41
N ARG A 317 30.93 33.76 93.89
CA ARG A 317 30.62 34.98 94.64
C ARG A 317 29.76 34.70 95.88
N ALA A 318 28.75 33.84 95.77
CA ALA A 318 27.90 33.45 96.89
C ALA A 318 28.69 32.71 97.98
N ARG A 319 29.58 31.78 97.60
CA ARG A 319 30.48 31.10 98.55
C ARG A 319 31.40 32.07 99.28
N GLY A 320 32.00 33.03 98.56
CA GLY A 320 32.81 34.07 99.20
C GLY A 320 32.02 34.94 100.20
N LYS A 321 30.75 35.24 99.91
CA LYS A 321 29.85 35.93 100.85
C LYS A 321 29.52 35.07 102.08
N GLU A 322 29.31 33.78 101.90
CA GLU A 322 29.02 32.85 102.99
C GLU A 322 30.24 32.64 103.89
N GLU A 323 31.44 32.50 103.31
CA GLU A 323 32.70 32.39 104.05
C GLU A 323 33.01 33.66 104.84
N THR A 324 32.80 34.84 104.25
CA THR A 324 32.95 36.11 104.98
C THR A 324 31.91 36.27 106.09
N ALA A 325 30.67 35.79 105.91
CA ALA A 325 29.67 35.76 106.98
C ALA A 325 30.05 34.79 108.11
N LYS A 326 30.57 33.60 107.78
CA LYS A 326 31.11 32.63 108.77
C LYS A 326 32.27 33.21 109.55
N LEU A 327 33.19 33.91 108.88
CA LEU A 327 34.30 34.62 109.53
C LEU A 327 33.82 35.76 110.44
N ARG A 328 32.75 36.47 110.08
CA ARG A 328 32.15 37.48 110.96
C ARG A 328 31.50 36.85 112.19
N PHE A 329 30.78 35.74 112.00
CA PHE A 329 30.15 35.01 113.09
C PHE A 329 31.20 34.42 114.05
N SER A 330 32.27 33.80 113.54
CA SER A 330 33.35 33.30 114.38
C SER A 330 34.04 34.41 115.17
N ARG A 331 34.29 35.58 114.55
CA ARG A 331 34.82 36.77 115.22
C ARG A 331 33.87 37.36 116.25
N ALA A 332 32.55 37.23 116.08
CA ALA A 332 31.56 37.65 117.08
C ALA A 332 31.56 36.70 118.28
N LEU A 333 31.51 35.39 118.01
CA LEU A 333 31.58 34.36 119.03
C LEU A 333 32.88 34.46 119.86
N GLN A 334 34.01 34.73 119.22
CA GLN A 334 35.28 34.93 119.90
C GLN A 334 35.22 36.12 120.89
N ARG A 335 34.58 37.23 120.48
CA ARG A 335 34.38 38.41 121.34
C ARG A 335 33.49 38.10 122.54
N ASP A 336 32.45 37.30 122.35
CA ASP A 336 31.57 36.86 123.44
C ASP A 336 32.31 35.96 124.43
N VAL A 337 33.11 35.01 123.93
CA VAL A 337 33.98 34.16 124.76
C VAL A 337 34.97 35.01 125.57
N ASP A 338 35.61 36.01 124.95
CA ASP A 338 36.53 36.91 125.63
C ASP A 338 35.83 37.83 126.65
N HIS A 339 34.55 38.16 126.43
CA HIS A 339 33.72 38.89 127.40
C HIS A 339 33.40 38.03 128.63
N VAL A 340 32.95 36.79 128.41
CA VAL A 340 32.69 35.83 129.50
C VAL A 340 33.95 35.55 130.31
N LYS A 341 35.11 35.38 129.65
CA LYS A 341 36.41 35.21 130.34
C LYS A 341 36.75 36.40 131.24
N ARG A 342 36.51 37.64 130.78
CA ARG A 342 36.71 38.84 131.59
C ARG A 342 35.78 38.89 132.81
N ILE A 343 34.51 38.51 132.64
CA ILE A 343 33.56 38.39 133.76
C ILE A 343 34.06 37.36 134.77
N TYR A 344 34.46 36.16 134.31
CA TYR A 344 34.97 35.10 135.17
C TYR A 344 36.23 35.51 135.94
N GLN A 345 37.16 36.20 135.28
CA GLN A 345 38.35 36.75 135.94
C GLN A 345 37.99 37.78 137.02
N SER A 346 36.98 38.62 136.78
CA SER A 346 36.50 39.59 137.78
C SER A 346 35.85 38.92 139.00
N TYR A 347 35.15 37.79 138.81
CA TYR A 347 34.60 36.99 139.90
C TYR A 347 35.70 36.28 140.68
N ARG A 348 36.69 35.71 139.99
CA ARG A 348 37.84 35.04 140.62
C ARG A 348 38.65 35.99 141.50
N CYS A 349 38.92 37.21 141.04
CA CYS A 349 39.60 38.22 141.85
C CYS A 349 38.79 38.66 143.09
N LYS A 350 37.45 38.55 143.06
CA LYS A 350 36.59 38.84 144.21
C LYS A 350 36.51 37.67 145.19
N THR A 351 36.51 36.43 144.71
CA THR A 351 36.54 35.22 145.56
C THR A 351 37.91 34.99 146.19
N ASP A 352 39.01 35.30 145.50
CA ASP A 352 40.37 35.16 146.05
C ASP A 352 40.62 36.16 147.20
N ARG A 353 40.01 37.36 147.15
CA ARG A 353 40.04 38.32 148.29
C ARG A 353 39.26 37.85 149.52
N VAL A 354 38.24 37.00 149.34
CA VAL A 354 37.44 36.44 150.44
C VAL A 354 38.09 35.16 150.98
N ALA A 355 38.77 34.38 150.13
CA ALA A 355 39.48 33.18 150.52
C ALA A 355 40.75 33.46 151.35
N ASP A 356 41.41 34.61 151.15
CA ASP A 356 42.57 35.02 151.96
C ASP A 356 42.24 35.39 153.41
N TRP A 357 40.96 35.64 153.75
CA TRP A 357 40.54 35.98 155.13
C TRP A 357 40.13 34.77 155.99
N VAL A 358 39.89 33.60 155.38
CA VAL A 358 39.22 32.49 156.07
C VAL A 358 40.13 31.25 156.24
N ILE A 359 41.36 31.26 155.73
CA ILE A 359 42.26 30.10 155.82
C ILE A 359 43.65 30.50 156.35
N PRO A 360 43.96 30.25 157.63
CA PRO A 360 45.30 30.41 158.20
C PRO A 360 46.34 29.54 157.50
N ARG A 361 47.50 30.13 157.19
CA ARG A 361 48.59 29.60 156.33
C ARG A 361 49.42 28.42 156.89
N ASN A 362 48.97 27.72 157.93
CA ASN A 362 49.80 26.72 158.64
C ASN A 362 49.28 25.28 158.58
N ILE A 363 48.48 24.93 157.57
CA ILE A 363 48.04 23.54 157.37
C ILE A 363 48.64 23.04 156.04
N PRO A 364 49.49 21.99 156.05
CA PRO A 364 49.93 21.34 154.83
C PRO A 364 48.70 20.80 154.10
N ARG A 365 48.42 21.35 152.92
CA ARG A 365 47.44 20.79 151.99
C ARG A 365 48.07 19.57 151.32
N GLU A 366 47.98 18.44 152.00
CA GLU A 366 47.95 17.17 151.30
C GLU A 366 46.57 16.93 150.71
N GLU A 367 46.60 16.23 149.58
CA GLU A 367 45.48 15.64 148.84
C GLU A 367 44.69 16.57 147.90
N CYS A 368 44.70 16.20 146.61
CA CYS A 368 43.58 15.43 146.07
C CYS A 368 43.91 14.94 144.66
N ARG A 369 44.32 13.67 144.55
CA ARG A 369 44.05 12.87 143.36
C ARG A 369 42.53 12.66 143.31
N ILE A 370 41.85 13.40 142.44
CA ILE A 370 40.47 13.05 142.07
C ILE A 370 40.57 12.14 140.85
N GLU A 371 40.13 10.91 141.09
CA GLU A 371 40.01 9.83 140.13
C GLU A 371 39.14 10.26 138.93
N SER A 372 39.66 9.96 137.74
CA SER A 372 39.04 10.22 136.43
C SER A 372 37.75 9.43 136.18
N ASP A 373 37.28 8.64 137.15
CA ASP A 373 36.15 7.73 137.00
C ASP A 373 34.78 8.36 137.23
N ALA A 374 34.71 9.54 137.85
CA ALA A 374 33.45 10.29 137.97
C ALA A 374 33.02 10.97 136.66
N LEU A 375 33.98 11.33 135.78
CA LEU A 375 33.68 11.97 134.48
C LEU A 375 33.43 10.94 133.37
N SER A 376 34.05 9.75 133.44
CA SER A 376 33.78 8.64 132.50
C SER A 376 32.40 8.03 132.76
N SER A 377 32.01 7.87 134.04
CA SER A 377 30.67 7.42 134.44
C SER A 377 29.59 8.46 134.13
N PHE A 378 29.88 9.76 134.18
CA PHE A 378 28.95 10.80 133.72
C PHE A 378 28.67 10.72 132.20
N ALA A 379 29.69 10.43 131.38
CA ALA A 379 29.56 10.32 129.94
C ALA A 379 28.78 9.05 129.49
N THR A 380 28.86 7.95 130.24
CA THR A 380 28.07 6.74 129.97
C THR A 380 26.64 6.84 130.50
N THR A 381 26.42 7.51 131.64
CA THR A 381 25.07 7.64 132.24
C THR A 381 24.18 8.65 131.49
N TYR A 382 24.77 9.65 130.82
CA TYR A 382 24.03 10.60 129.96
C TYR A 382 24.15 10.37 128.44
N GLY A 383 25.03 9.46 128.00
CA GLY A 383 25.25 9.16 126.58
C GLY A 383 24.76 7.79 126.10
N GLY A 384 24.32 6.90 127.00
CA GLY A 384 24.27 5.46 126.71
C GLY A 384 22.92 4.73 126.70
N GLY A 385 21.81 5.29 127.19
CA GLY A 385 20.60 4.47 127.41
C GLY A 385 19.28 5.18 127.09
N GLY A 386 18.57 4.67 126.07
CA GLY A 386 17.10 4.74 126.03
C GLY A 386 16.40 5.99 125.48
N MET A 387 17.10 7.07 125.12
CA MET A 387 16.45 8.23 124.46
C MET A 387 16.56 8.17 122.94
N ALA A 388 15.42 8.25 122.26
CA ALA A 388 15.31 8.30 120.81
C ALA A 388 16.23 9.38 120.23
N MET A 389 17.30 8.96 119.54
CA MET A 389 18.21 9.90 118.89
C MET A 389 17.44 10.81 117.94
N THR A 390 17.58 12.13 118.12
CA THR A 390 16.93 13.11 117.25
C THR A 390 17.32 12.87 115.78
N LYS A 391 16.40 13.14 114.84
CA LYS A 391 16.64 12.97 113.39
C LYS A 391 17.95 13.59 112.90
N SER A 392 18.39 14.68 113.53
CA SER A 392 19.67 15.35 113.24
C SER A 392 20.87 14.46 113.60
N MET A 393 20.91 13.88 114.81
CA MET A 393 21.98 12.99 115.23
C MET A 393 22.00 11.69 114.42
N GLN A 394 20.84 11.14 114.07
CA GLN A 394 20.75 9.99 113.16
C GLN A 394 21.32 10.32 111.77
N LYS A 395 21.03 11.52 111.25
CA LYS A 395 21.57 12.00 109.96
C LYS A 395 23.08 12.22 110.02
N HIS A 396 23.60 12.71 111.15
CA HIS A 396 25.04 12.84 111.37
C HIS A 396 25.73 11.47 111.45
N LYS A 397 25.18 10.52 112.22
CA LYS A 397 25.69 9.14 112.31
C LYS A 397 25.64 8.43 110.95
N ALA A 398 24.54 8.58 110.20
CA ALA A 398 24.43 8.05 108.84
C ALA A 398 25.42 8.69 107.87
N GLY A 399 25.64 10.01 107.98
CA GLY A 399 26.67 10.72 107.22
C GLY A 399 28.08 10.21 107.52
N HIS A 400 28.38 9.92 108.79
CA HIS A 400 29.67 9.39 109.22
C HIS A 400 29.90 7.93 108.76
N ILE A 401 28.83 7.12 108.67
CA ILE A 401 28.89 5.77 108.12
C ILE A 401 29.07 5.81 106.59
N GLU A 402 28.41 6.73 105.90
CA GLU A 402 28.53 6.89 104.44
C GLU A 402 29.91 7.43 104.03
N THR A 403 30.50 8.35 104.80
CA THR A 403 31.89 8.78 104.57
C THR A 403 32.89 7.64 104.77
N LEU A 404 32.71 6.81 105.81
CA LEU A 404 33.53 5.60 105.98
C LEU A 404 33.39 4.64 104.78
N ARG A 405 32.17 4.43 104.26
CA ARG A 405 31.94 3.62 103.05
C ARG A 405 32.62 4.20 101.81
N GLN A 406 32.61 5.53 101.66
CA GLN A 406 33.28 6.21 100.54
C GLN A 406 34.81 6.07 100.63
N ILE A 407 35.38 6.14 101.84
CA ILE A 407 36.81 5.89 102.08
C ILE A 407 37.16 4.44 101.70
N HIS A 408 36.35 3.46 102.10
CA HIS A 408 36.57 2.06 101.70
C HIS A 408 36.44 1.84 100.19
N ARG A 409 35.48 2.49 99.49
CA ARG A 409 35.35 2.42 98.02
C ARG A 409 36.51 3.08 97.29
N PHE A 410 37.04 4.18 97.82
CA PHE A 410 38.21 4.86 97.26
C PHE A 410 39.46 3.97 97.37
N ASN A 411 39.63 3.29 98.51
CA ASN A 411 40.72 2.32 98.69
C ASN A 411 40.58 1.10 97.78
N ALA A 412 39.36 0.62 97.50
CA ALA A 412 39.12 -0.49 96.57
C ALA A 412 39.40 -0.13 95.09
N LYS A 413 39.27 1.15 94.69
CA LYS A 413 39.55 1.61 93.31
C LYS A 413 41.04 1.84 93.02
N LYS A 414 41.92 1.78 94.02
CA LYS A 414 43.37 1.96 93.86
C LYS A 414 44.13 0.68 93.47
N MET A 415 43.44 -0.45 93.28
CA MET A 415 44.02 -1.67 92.72
C MET A 415 43.61 -1.82 91.24
N PRO A 416 44.44 -1.41 90.26
CA PRO A 416 44.18 -1.73 88.85
C PRO A 416 44.48 -3.21 88.57
N SER A 417 43.46 -3.92 88.08
CA SER A 417 43.59 -5.25 87.49
C SER A 417 44.36 -5.17 86.15
N PRO A 418 45.39 -5.99 85.91
CA PRO A 418 46.21 -5.91 84.71
C PRO A 418 45.67 -6.83 83.63
N GLU A 419 44.60 -6.48 82.93
CA GLU A 419 44.24 -7.18 81.69
C GLU A 419 43.16 -6.43 80.91
N LYS A 420 43.44 -6.16 79.63
CA LYS A 420 42.63 -5.54 78.55
C LYS A 420 43.20 -4.22 78.01
N ALA A 421 44.44 -4.29 77.55
CA ALA A 421 44.95 -3.43 76.51
C ALA A 421 45.63 -4.33 75.47
N ASN A 422 44.84 -4.94 74.58
CA ASN A 422 45.29 -5.45 73.28
C ASN A 422 44.07 -5.95 72.51
N MET A 423 43.49 -5.07 71.71
CA MET A 423 42.83 -5.42 70.44
C MET A 423 42.91 -4.19 69.53
N PRO A 424 43.60 -4.27 68.38
CA PRO A 424 43.59 -3.23 67.35
C PRO A 424 42.27 -3.33 66.57
N ARG A 425 41.66 -2.17 66.27
CA ARG A 425 40.55 -2.09 65.30
C ARG A 425 41.12 -2.35 63.90
N PRO A 426 40.50 -3.25 63.13
CA PRO A 426 39.64 -2.80 62.03
C PRO A 426 38.15 -2.77 62.39
#